data_AF-A0A934LRU8-F1
#
_entry.id   AF-A0A934LRU8-F1
#
_cell.length_a   1.000
_cell.length_b   1.000
_cell.length_c   1.000
_cell.angle_alpha   90.00
_cell.angle_beta   90.00
_cell.angle_gamma   90.00
#
_symmetry.space_group_name_H-M   'P 1'
#
loop_
_entity.id
_entity.type
_entity.pdbx_description
1 polymer ?
#
loop_
_entity_poly.entity_id
_entity_poly.type
_entity_poly.pdbx_seq_one_letter_code
_entity_poly.pdbx_strand_id
1 'polypeptide(L)' 'PLNLECKLEVWDSPNSAGVVIDAVRCARLALDRGIKGALAGPSAYFMKSPPVQYPDSQARELVEEFIRGQ' A
#
# COMPACT_ATOMS: atom_id res chain seq x y z
N PRO A 1 -31.49 8.09 18.53
CA PRO A 1 -30.37 7.17 18.78
C PRO A 1 -30.05 6.33 17.54
N LEU A 2 -28.78 6.28 17.13
CA LEU A 2 -28.32 5.47 15.99
C LEU A 2 -27.18 4.57 16.49
N ASN A 3 -27.41 3.25 16.51
CA ASN A 3 -26.47 2.24 16.97
C ASN A 3 -26.12 1.31 15.81
N LEU A 4 -24.87 0.85 15.72
CA LEU A 4 -24.39 -0.10 14.73
C LEU A 4 -23.48 -1.14 15.39
N GLU A 5 -23.76 -2.42 15.15
CA GLU A 5 -22.95 -3.56 15.57
C GLU A 5 -22.67 -4.42 14.33
N CYS A 6 -21.42 -4.83 14.14
CA CYS A 6 -21.03 -5.70 13.03
C CYS A 6 -20.02 -6.76 13.49
N LYS A 7 -20.05 -7.92 12.81
CA LYS A 7 -19.11 -9.02 13.00
C LYS A 7 -18.57 -9.45 11.63
N LEU A 8 -17.24 -9.52 11.52
CA LEU A 8 -16.54 -9.98 10.33
C LEU A 8 -15.56 -11.09 10.73
N GLU A 9 -15.61 -12.23 10.03
CA GLU A 9 -14.68 -13.34 10.21
C GLU A 9 -13.81 -13.46 8.98
N VAL A 10 -12.49 -13.39 9.18
CA VAL A 10 -11.49 -13.47 8.11
C VAL A 10 -10.30 -14.29 8.56
N TRP A 11 -9.54 -14.79 7.60
CA TRP A 11 -8.20 -15.33 7.83
C TRP A 11 -7.19 -14.19 7.74
N ASP A 12 -6.56 -13.83 8.86
CA ASP A 12 -5.71 -12.64 8.95
C ASP A 12 -4.48 -12.69 8.02
N SER A 13 -3.75 -13.81 8.01
CA SER A 13 -2.53 -13.91 7.20
C SER A 13 -2.81 -13.82 5.69
N PRO A 14 -3.77 -14.57 5.12
CA PRO A 14 -4.12 -14.42 3.70
C PRO A 14 -4.66 -13.03 3.34
N ASN A 15 -5.32 -12.33 4.28
CA ASN A 15 -5.88 -11.00 4.05
C ASN A 15 -4.80 -9.94 3.71
N SER A 16 -3.56 -10.17 4.17
CA SER A 16 -2.44 -9.27 3.86
C SER A 16 -1.50 -9.80 2.78
N ALA A 17 -1.61 -11.08 2.39
CA ALA A 17 -0.67 -11.70 1.46
C ALA A 17 -0.62 -10.98 0.09
N GLY A 18 -1.79 -10.60 -0.46
CA GLY A 18 -1.86 -9.84 -1.72
C GLY A 18 -1.18 -8.47 -1.63
N VAL A 19 -1.41 -7.75 -0.53
CA VAL A 19 -0.79 -6.44 -0.26
C VAL A 19 0.74 -6.56 -0.19
N VAL A 20 1.24 -7.60 0.50
CA VAL A 20 2.68 -7.82 0.64
C VAL A 20 3.34 -8.20 -0.69
N ILE A 21 2.67 -8.99 -1.54
CA ILE A 21 3.19 -9.33 -2.88
C ILE A 21 3.45 -8.06 -3.69
N ASP A 22 2.51 -7.12 -3.72
CA ASP A 22 2.67 -5.88 -4.49
C ASP A 22 3.69 -4.93 -3.87
N ALA A 23 3.76 -4.87 -2.53
CA ALA A 23 4.79 -4.09 -1.84
C ALA A 23 6.21 -4.60 -2.16
N VAL A 24 6.42 -5.92 -2.17
CA VAL A 24 7.72 -6.53 -2.53
C VAL A 24 8.08 -6.26 -3.99
N ARG A 25 7.10 -6.32 -4.90
CA ARG A 25 7.31 -6.00 -6.32
C ARG A 25 7.71 -4.54 -6.51
N CYS A 26 7.10 -3.61 -5.78
CA CYS A 26 7.47 -2.19 -5.80
C CYS A 26 8.89 -1.98 -5.22
N ALA A 27 9.25 -2.69 -4.15
CA ALA A 27 10.60 -2.63 -3.59
C ALA A 27 11.65 -3.16 -4.59
N ARG A 28 11.34 -4.23 -5.33
CA ARG A 28 12.21 -4.73 -6.39
C ARG A 28 12.38 -3.70 -7.51
N LEU A 29 11.29 -3.08 -7.95
CA LEU A 29 11.31 -2.04 -8.99
C LEU A 29 12.14 -0.82 -8.56
N ALA A 30 12.04 -0.41 -7.28
CA ALA A 30 12.88 0.65 -6.73
C ALA A 30 14.37 0.28 -6.75
N LEU A 31 14.69 -0.97 -6.39
CA LEU A 31 16.06 -1.48 -6.44
C LEU A 31 16.62 -1.46 -7.87
N ASP A 32 15.84 -1.92 -8.85
CA ASP A 32 16.22 -1.93 -10.27
C ASP A 32 16.44 -0.51 -10.82
N ARG A 33 15.75 0.49 -10.26
CA ARG A 33 15.90 1.91 -10.61
C ARG A 33 16.93 2.65 -9.75
N GLY A 34 17.61 1.99 -8.82
CA GLY A 34 18.58 2.61 -7.90
C GLY A 34 17.96 3.60 -6.90
N ILE A 35 16.64 3.56 -6.70
CA ILE A 35 15.91 4.40 -5.75
C ILE A 35 16.20 3.91 -4.33
N LYS A 36 16.46 4.84 -3.41
CA LYS A 36 16.73 4.55 -2.00
C LYS A 36 15.73 5.27 -1.11
N GLY A 37 15.59 4.78 0.12
CA GLY A 37 14.66 5.33 1.10
C GLY A 37 13.24 4.79 0.93
N ALA A 38 12.30 5.41 1.65
CA ALA A 38 10.90 4.98 1.62
C ALA A 38 10.22 5.40 0.31
N LEU A 39 9.39 4.50 -0.23
CA LEU A 39 8.61 4.76 -1.44
C LEU A 39 7.27 5.41 -1.05
N ALA A 40 7.21 6.74 -1.03
CA ALA A 40 6.07 7.47 -0.46
C ALA A 40 4.70 6.99 -0.97
N GLY A 41 4.51 6.84 -2.29
CA GLY A 41 3.28 6.31 -2.89
C GLY A 41 2.97 4.87 -2.47
N PRO A 42 3.82 3.88 -2.79
CA PRO A 42 3.65 2.49 -2.33
C PRO A 42 3.48 2.32 -0.83
N SER A 43 4.25 3.04 0.00
CA SER A 43 4.09 2.99 1.45
C SER A 43 2.71 3.48 1.88
N ALA A 44 2.21 4.57 1.32
CA ALA A 44 0.90 5.13 1.66
C ALA A 44 -0.27 4.21 1.28
N TYR A 45 -0.13 3.41 0.24
CA TYR A 45 -1.20 2.51 -0.20
C TYR A 45 -1.17 1.14 0.48
N PHE A 46 0.03 0.62 0.81
CA PHE A 46 0.18 -0.74 1.34
C PHE A 46 0.33 -0.81 2.87
N MET A 47 0.67 0.30 3.55
CA MET A 47 0.99 0.30 4.97
C MET A 47 0.05 1.21 5.77
N LYS A 48 -0.32 0.77 6.98
CA LYS A 48 -1.16 1.55 7.90
C LYS A 48 -0.48 2.80 8.46
N SER A 49 0.86 2.81 8.49
CA SER A 49 1.67 3.90 9.06
C SER A 49 2.74 4.34 8.07
N PRO A 50 2.37 5.01 6.97
CA PRO A 50 3.33 5.47 5.99
C PRO A 50 4.09 6.72 6.47
N PRO A 51 5.28 7.02 5.90
CA PRO A 51 6.02 8.25 6.21
C PRO A 51 5.28 9.53 5.80
N VAL A 52 4.46 9.45 4.75
CA VAL A 52 3.59 10.54 4.27
C VAL A 52 2.19 9.98 4.08
N GLN A 53 1.20 10.64 4.67
CA GLN A 53 -0.19 10.23 4.61
C GLN A 53 -0.87 10.79 3.35
N TYR A 54 -1.59 9.94 2.62
CA TYR A 54 -2.42 10.32 1.49
C TYR A 54 -3.79 9.65 1.61
N PRO A 55 -4.86 10.24 1.04
CA PRO A 55 -6.10 9.51 0.81
C PRO A 55 -5.87 8.27 -0.06
N ASP A 56 -6.55 7.16 0.24
CA ASP A 56 -6.34 5.87 -0.46
C ASP A 56 -6.48 5.99 -1.98
N SER A 57 -7.40 6.82 -2.49
CA SER A 57 -7.56 7.06 -3.92
C SER A 57 -6.31 7.67 -4.56
N GLN A 58 -5.72 8.66 -3.89
CA GLN A 58 -4.49 9.32 -4.33
C GLN A 58 -3.29 8.39 -4.15
N ALA A 59 -3.20 7.65 -3.04
CA ALA A 59 -2.14 6.67 -2.80
C ALA A 59 -2.11 5.60 -3.89
N ARG A 60 -3.28 5.14 -4.36
CA ARG A 60 -3.40 4.20 -5.48
C ARG A 60 -2.87 4.79 -6.79
N GLU A 61 -3.18 6.05 -7.08
CA GLU A 61 -2.66 6.75 -8.28
C GLU A 61 -1.13 6.88 -8.22
N LEU A 62 -0.58 7.26 -7.07
CA LEU A 62 0.88 7.35 -6.86
C LEU A 62 1.58 5.99 -7.03
N VAL A 63 0.93 4.88 -6.69
CA VAL A 63 1.43 3.53 -6.98
C VAL A 63 1.46 3.25 -8.47
N GLU A 64 0.40 3.59 -9.20
CA GLU A 64 0.33 3.43 -10.65
C GLU A 64 1.39 4.27 -11.38
N GLU A 65 1.56 5.53 -10.99
CA GLU A 65 2.62 6.42 -11.47
C GLU A 65 4.01 5.83 -11.19
N PHE A 66 4.23 5.37 -9.96
CA PHE A 66 5.47 4.69 -9.58
C PHE A 66 5.71 3.45 -10.46
N ILE A 67 4.71 2.60 -10.70
CA ILE A 67 4.87 1.42 -11.57
C ILE A 67 5.21 1.84 -13.01
N ARG A 68 4.55 2.87 -13.54
CA ARG A 68 4.81 3.42 -14.88
C ARG A 68 6.16 4.13 -15.01
N GLY A 69 6.79 4.51 -13.90
CA GLY A 69 8.07 5.22 -13.89
C GLY A 69 7.94 6.71 -14.21
N GLN A 70 6.81 7.31 -13.81
CA GLN A 70 6.54 8.75 -13.91
C GLN A 70 7.12 9.51 -12.73
#